data_AF-A0A5E5QJ54-F1
#
_entry.id   AF-A0A5E5QJ54-F1
#
_cell.length_a   1.000
_cell.length_b   1.000
_cell.length_c   1.000
_cell.angle_alpha   90.00
_cell.angle_beta   90.00
_cell.angle_gamma   90.00
#
_symmetry.space_group_name_H-M   'P 1'
#
loop_
_entity.id
_entity.type
_entity.pdbx_description
1 polymer ?
#
loop_
_entity_poly.entity_id
_entity_poly.type
_entity_poly.pdbx_seq_one_letter_code
_entity_poly.pdbx_strand_id
1 'polypeptide(L)'
;TIIKVSNQFLIQCNYFSISQLENADPNAEMIVRELEMFSTILKQVASDNTKNLTVATRIDYYAIVMRNIAKAISEKNEDGLTELIKQLDSLGVVDLSQRGC
;
A
#
# COMPACT_ATOMS: atom_id res chain seq x y z
N THR A 1 -9.34 13.16 -0.49
CA THR A 1 -9.69 12.05 0.41
C THR A 1 -8.43 11.29 0.75
N ILE A 2 -8.36 10.69 1.94
CA ILE A 2 -7.20 9.90 2.39
C ILE A 2 -6.77 8.87 1.33
N ILE A 3 -7.72 8.16 0.70
CA ILE A 3 -7.45 7.23 -0.41
C ILE A 3 -6.64 7.87 -1.57
N LYS A 4 -6.93 9.12 -1.93
CA LYS A 4 -6.18 9.83 -2.99
C LYS A 4 -4.76 10.17 -2.55
N VAL A 5 -4.57 10.54 -1.28
CA VAL A 5 -3.26 10.85 -0.69
C VAL A 5 -2.42 9.57 -0.58
N SER A 6 -3.01 8.47 -0.10
CA SER A 6 -2.34 7.17 -0.04
C SER A 6 -1.94 6.67 -1.43
N ASN A 7 -2.81 6.76 -2.43
CA ASN A 7 -2.46 6.39 -3.81
C ASN A 7 -1.33 7.26 -4.39
N GLN A 8 -1.35 8.57 -4.15
CA GLN A 8 -0.27 9.46 -4.60
C GLN A 8 1.05 9.14 -3.91
N PHE A 9 1.03 8.83 -2.61
CA PHE A 9 2.23 8.42 -1.89
C PHE A 9 2.78 7.08 -2.43
N LEU A 10 1.93 6.06 -2.62
CA LEU A 10 2.34 4.78 -3.19
C LEU A 10 2.95 4.94 -4.58
N ILE A 11 2.37 5.81 -5.42
CA ILE A 11 2.95 6.15 -6.72
C ILE A 11 4.32 6.81 -6.52
N GLN A 12 4.43 7.78 -5.62
CA GLN A 12 5.68 8.49 -5.35
C GLN A 12 6.80 7.57 -4.84
N CYS A 13 6.49 6.55 -4.02
CA CYS A 13 7.43 5.52 -3.59
C CYS A 13 8.06 4.71 -4.73
N ASN A 14 7.42 4.68 -5.92
CA ASN A 14 7.97 4.02 -7.09
C ASN A 14 8.97 4.90 -7.87
N TYR A 15 9.02 6.21 -7.59
CA TYR A 15 9.82 7.18 -8.34
C TYR A 15 10.81 7.98 -7.49
N PHE A 16 10.62 7.99 -6.17
CA PHE A 16 11.47 8.69 -5.21
C PHE A 16 11.93 7.72 -4.13
N SER A 17 13.13 7.94 -3.61
CA SER A 17 13.64 7.18 -2.47
C SER A 17 12.80 7.48 -1.21
N ILE A 18 12.72 6.53 -0.27
CA ILE A 18 11.95 6.73 0.98
C ILE A 18 12.49 7.95 1.73
N SER A 19 13.81 8.15 1.71
CA SER A 19 14.46 9.30 2.32
C SER A 19 14.09 10.63 1.65
N GLN A 20 13.83 10.66 0.34
CA GLN A 20 13.33 11.85 -0.34
C GLN A 20 11.88 12.16 0.04
N LEU A 21 11.06 11.14 0.29
CA LEU A 21 9.68 11.28 0.71
C LEU A 21 9.55 11.75 2.16
N GLU A 22 10.33 11.18 3.08
CA GLU A 22 10.38 11.61 4.48
C GLU A 22 10.84 13.07 4.62
N ASN A 23 11.80 13.50 3.79
CA ASN A 23 12.27 14.89 3.79
C ASN A 23 11.28 15.87 3.15
N ALA A 24 10.47 15.39 2.20
CA ALA A 24 9.47 16.21 1.52
C ALA A 24 8.14 16.28 2.29
N ASP A 25 7.82 15.29 3.13
CA ASP A 25 6.56 15.20 3.85
C ASP A 25 6.74 14.69 5.30
N PRO A 26 6.46 15.53 6.33
CA PRO A 26 6.51 15.12 7.73
C PRO A 26 5.47 14.04 8.11
N ASN A 27 4.58 13.66 7.19
CA ASN A 27 3.51 12.68 7.42
C ASN A 27 3.89 11.23 7.08
N ALA A 28 5.13 10.91 6.69
CA ALA A 28 5.52 9.54 6.34
C ALA A 28 5.17 8.51 7.45
N GLU A 29 5.32 8.88 8.72
CA GLU A 29 4.92 8.05 9.86
C GLU A 29 3.39 7.84 9.93
N MET A 30 2.60 8.87 9.62
CA MET A 30 1.14 8.78 9.55
C MET A 30 0.72 7.79 8.46
N ILE A 31 1.44 7.76 7.34
CA ILE A 31 1.14 6.86 6.22
C ILE A 31 1.38 5.40 6.60
N VAL A 32 2.47 5.10 7.33
CA VAL A 32 2.69 3.76 7.89
C VAL A 32 1.52 3.34 8.78
N ARG A 33 1.11 4.20 9.72
CA ARG A 33 -0.02 3.91 10.62
C ARG A 33 -1.34 3.72 9.89
N GLU A 34 -1.60 4.52 8.86
CA GLU A 34 -2.81 4.38 8.04
C GLU A 34 -2.82 3.08 7.25
N LEU A 35 -1.69 2.67 6.67
CA LEU A 35 -1.55 1.39 5.97
C LEU A 35 -1.76 0.19 6.92
N GLU A 36 -1.23 0.26 8.14
CA GLU A 36 -1.46 -0.75 9.18
C GLU A 36 -2.93 -0.83 9.60
N MET A 37 -3.58 0.32 9.80
CA MET A 37 -5.00 0.39 10.11
C MET A 37 -5.84 -0.17 8.97
N PHE A 38 -5.53 0.20 7.72
CA PHE A 38 -6.24 -0.28 6.53
C PHE A 38 -6.07 -1.80 6.35
N SER A 39 -4.86 -2.33 6.53
CA SER A 39 -4.61 -3.78 6.58
C SER A 39 -5.50 -4.47 7.61
N THR A 40 -5.62 -3.90 8.81
CA THR A 40 -6.45 -4.48 9.89
C THR A 40 -7.93 -4.49 9.51
N ILE A 41 -8.43 -3.41 8.91
CA ILE A 41 -9.81 -3.34 8.41
C ILE A 41 -10.05 -4.39 7.32
N LEU A 42 -9.14 -4.52 6.35
CA LEU A 42 -9.26 -5.51 5.28
C LEU A 42 -9.29 -6.94 5.82
N LYS A 43 -8.48 -7.28 6.84
CA LYS A 43 -8.54 -8.60 7.49
C LYS A 43 -9.90 -8.89 8.12
N GLN A 44 -10.50 -7.90 8.78
CA GLN A 44 -11.84 -8.06 9.33
C GLN A 44 -12.86 -8.29 8.22
N VAL A 45 -12.80 -7.50 7.14
CA VAL A 45 -13.68 -7.68 5.98
C VAL A 45 -13.50 -9.07 5.36
N ALA A 46 -12.28 -9.58 5.23
CA ALA A 46 -12.03 -10.93 4.73
C ALA A 46 -12.68 -12.00 5.62
N SER A 47 -12.56 -11.87 6.95
CA SER A 47 -13.19 -12.75 7.93
C SER A 47 -14.71 -12.75 7.83
N ASP A 48 -15.32 -11.57 7.61
CA ASP A 48 -16.77 -11.42 7.47
C ASP A 48 -17.29 -12.00 6.13
N ASN A 49 -16.40 -12.17 5.15
CA ASN A 49 -16.72 -12.67 3.80
C ASN A 49 -16.41 -14.17 3.60
N THR A 50 -16.24 -14.96 4.66
CA THR A 50 -15.92 -16.40 4.60
C THR A 50 -16.90 -17.26 3.77
N LYS A 51 -18.14 -16.79 3.56
CA LYS A 51 -19.12 -17.45 2.67
C LYS A 51 -18.77 -17.36 1.19
N ASN A 52 -17.92 -16.40 0.80
CA ASN A 52 -17.36 -16.25 -0.54
C ASN A 52 -15.84 -16.31 -0.44
N LEU A 53 -15.30 -17.52 -0.44
CA LEU A 53 -13.87 -17.78 -0.26
C LEU A 53 -13.00 -17.02 -1.28
N THR A 54 -13.43 -16.91 -2.54
CA THR A 54 -12.69 -16.18 -3.56
C THR A 54 -12.53 -14.70 -3.21
N VAL A 55 -13.59 -14.07 -2.72
CA VAL A 55 -13.56 -12.67 -2.28
C VAL A 55 -12.74 -12.54 -1.00
N ALA A 56 -12.95 -13.41 -0.01
CA ALA A 56 -12.20 -13.38 1.24
C ALA A 56 -10.69 -13.52 1.01
N THR A 57 -10.25 -14.47 0.18
CA THR A 57 -8.83 -14.66 -0.16
C THR A 57 -8.22 -13.46 -0.86
N ARG A 58 -8.96 -12.82 -1.79
CA ARG A 58 -8.48 -11.59 -2.45
C ARG A 58 -8.30 -10.44 -1.46
N ILE A 59 -9.25 -10.25 -0.56
CA ILE A 59 -9.20 -9.19 0.44
C ILE A 59 -8.06 -9.43 1.44
N ASP A 60 -7.88 -10.68 1.90
CA ASP A 60 -6.78 -11.05 2.79
C ASP A 60 -5.40 -10.83 2.13
N TYR A 61 -5.28 -11.17 0.84
CA TYR A 61 -4.09 -10.87 0.07
C TYR A 61 -3.78 -9.37 0.03
N TYR A 62 -4.78 -8.51 -0.22
CA TYR A 62 -4.58 -7.05 -0.17
C TYR A 62 -4.19 -6.56 1.22
N ALA A 63 -4.76 -7.13 2.28
CA ALA A 63 -4.37 -6.80 3.65
C ALA A 63 -2.88 -7.09 3.91
N ILE A 64 -2.39 -8.24 3.44
CA ILE A 64 -0.98 -8.64 3.55
C ILE A 64 -0.09 -7.67 2.78
N VAL A 65 -0.44 -7.33 1.54
CA VAL A 65 0.37 -6.40 0.73
C VAL A 65 0.46 -5.02 1.39
N MET A 66 -0.66 -4.48 1.89
CA MET A 66 -0.66 -3.18 2.58
C MET A 66 0.21 -3.18 3.84
N ARG A 67 0.17 -4.27 4.62
CA ARG A 67 1.04 -4.44 5.79
C ARG A 67 2.51 -4.51 5.40
N ASN A 68 2.84 -5.22 4.33
CA ASN A 68 4.22 -5.36 3.87
C ASN A 68 4.77 -4.03 3.33
N ILE A 69 3.93 -3.21 2.71
CA ILE A 69 4.29 -1.85 2.28
C ILE A 69 4.60 -0.98 3.51
N ALA A 70 3.75 -1.00 4.53
CA ALA A 70 3.98 -0.27 5.79
C ALA A 70 5.32 -0.67 6.43
N LYS A 71 5.60 -1.97 6.45
CA LYS A 71 6.86 -2.53 6.94
C LYS A 71 8.05 -2.06 6.09
N ALA A 72 7.96 -2.13 4.76
CA ALA A 72 9.02 -1.72 3.86
C ALA A 72 9.37 -0.23 4.01
N ILE A 73 8.36 0.64 4.18
CA ILE A 73 8.56 2.07 4.49
C ILE A 73 9.31 2.22 5.82
N SER A 74 8.84 1.54 6.88
CA SER A 74 9.43 1.63 8.22
C SER A 74 10.88 1.13 8.28
N GLU A 75 11.19 0.09 7.51
CA GLU A 75 12.53 -0.51 7.41
C GLU A 75 13.42 0.18 6.37
N LYS A 76 12.91 1.20 5.68
CA LYS A 76 13.57 1.89 4.55
C LYS A 76 14.03 0.91 3.46
N ASN A 77 13.25 -0.14 3.24
CA ASN A 77 13.51 -1.17 2.23
C ASN A 77 12.87 -0.77 0.89
N GLU A 78 13.62 -0.04 0.07
CA GLU A 78 13.14 0.53 -1.19
C GLU A 78 12.88 -0.53 -2.27
N ASP A 79 13.71 -1.56 -2.34
CA ASP A 79 13.54 -2.67 -3.28
C ASP A 79 12.25 -3.44 -2.96
N GLY A 80 12.05 -3.79 -1.69
CA GLY A 80 10.84 -4.46 -1.23
C GLY A 80 9.58 -3.62 -1.45
N LEU A 81 9.67 -2.30 -1.20
CA LEU A 81 8.57 -1.38 -1.46
C LEU A 81 8.20 -1.33 -2.96
N THR A 82 9.19 -1.25 -3.83
CA THR A 82 9.02 -1.23 -5.29
C THR A 82 8.36 -2.51 -5.80
N GLU A 83 8.79 -3.68 -5.31
CA GLU A 83 8.20 -4.96 -5.69
C GLU A 83 6.72 -5.04 -5.28
N LEU A 84 6.39 -4.61 -4.06
CA LEU A 84 5.02 -4.62 -3.55
C LEU A 84 4.10 -3.66 -4.33
N ILE A 85 4.60 -2.49 -4.73
CA ILE A 85 3.84 -1.54 -5.55
C ILE A 85 3.56 -2.12 -6.94
N LYS A 86 4.54 -2.78 -7.57
CA LYS A 86 4.34 -3.50 -8.85
C LYS A 86 3.31 -4.62 -8.73
N GLN A 87 3.27 -5.33 -7.60
CA GLN A 87 2.23 -6.32 -7.35
C GLN A 87 0.84 -5.66 -7.31
N LEU A 88 0.67 -4.52 -6.62
CA LEU A 88 -0.59 -3.78 -6.62
C LEU A 88 -1.01 -3.28 -8.00
N ASP A 89 -0.06 -2.86 -8.83
CA ASP A 89 -0.30 -2.46 -10.22
C ASP A 89 -0.80 -3.63 -11.08
N SER A 90 -0.17 -4.80 -10.97
CA SER A 90 -0.60 -6.02 -11.66
C SER A 90 -2.01 -6.49 -11.29
N LEU A 91 -2.51 -6.05 -10.13
CA LEU A 91 -3.82 -6.38 -9.60
C LEU A 91 -4.86 -5.28 -9.91
N GLY A 92 -4.45 -4.20 -10.56
CA GLY A 92 -5.30 -3.04 -10.88
C GLY A 92 -5.72 -2.23 -9.64
N VAL A 93 -4.98 -2.34 -8.53
CA VAL A 93 -5.24 -1.61 -7.28
C VAL A 93 -4.57 -0.24 -7.30
N VAL A 94 -3.36 -0.18 -7.84
CA VAL A 94 -2.62 1.05 -8.15
C VAL A 94 -2.52 1.14 -9.67
N ASP A 95 -2.51 2.36 -10.22
CA ASP A 95 -2.29 2.59 -11.64
C ASP A 95 -0.99 3.38 -11.81
N LEU A 96 0.10 2.66 -12.09
CA LEU A 96 1.40 3.28 -12.30
C LEU A 96 1.52 3.98 -13.67
N SER A 97 0.56 3.76 -14.58
CA SER A 97 0.58 4.39 -15.90
C SER A 97 0.22 5.89 -15.86
N GLN A 98 -0.38 6.38 -14.77
CA GLN A 98 -0.82 7.78 -14.65
C GLN A 98 0.31 8.81 -14.47
N ARG A 99 1.58 8.41 -14.38
CA ARG A 99 2.72 9.34 -14.42
C ARG A 99 3.37 9.49 -15.80
N GLY A 100 2.77 8.95 -16.85
CA GLY A 100 3.17 9.17 -18.24
C GLY A 100 2.31 10.22 -18.95
N CYS A 101 2.44 11.50 -18.60
CA CYS A 101 2.08 12.67 -19.41
C CYS A 101 2.87 13.88 -18.95
#